data_AF-A0A3D1AG93-F1
#
_entry.id   AF-A0A3D1AG93-F1
#
_cell.length_a   1.000
_cell.length_b   1.000
_cell.length_c   1.000
_cell.angle_alpha   90.00
_cell.angle_beta   90.00
_cell.angle_gamma   90.00
#
_symmetry.space_group_name_H-M   'P 1'
#
loop_
_entity.id
_entity.type
_entity.pdbx_description
1 polymer ?
#
loop_
_entity_poly.entity_id
_entity_poly.type
_entity_poly.pdbx_seq_one_letter_code
_entity_poly.pdbx_strand_id
1 'polypeptide(L)'
;MVGISIICITLYAIKLFMIMKTLKTSFNTQKYCYYRDMAASINFDSFSDEECCNFIRDYFQAGGKGSVIEEIKKAFKEYPERASHSVSAYMIGLLAYQTYEAHIDVQLAGVNISEFSHIWFLICLYHDYGYFYEKSPSLIKTKMYNEIFSNVNNIDSKHWGKRYDSDLIEAYFQYRNKQEHGTIAGALLRKRLNKNLNDAISQNQNCDSNDFIWRNLHWSENHREWYDFAASLIIKHNIWFANSEVDNSDQDDDCKRENKRSIVNYESDPQLKRLIIDNNGRMTFNENPLLFILCMIDTIEPEKIGQKISLQTSCGVTNPMILDIVSLQFIDNKLIIDIEERCSYHKKLHEEIFINAKRMETWMQVKVSKMKQANILRTAIQW
;
A
#
# COMPACT_ATOMS: atom_id res chain seq x y z
N MET A 1 -1.40 45.23 -25.76
CA MET A 1 -1.16 43.79 -25.97
C MET A 1 -0.54 43.21 -24.70
N VAL A 2 -1.36 42.96 -23.69
CA VAL A 2 -0.99 42.14 -22.52
C VAL A 2 -2.17 41.21 -22.36
N GLY A 3 -2.02 40.00 -22.88
CA GLY A 3 -3.12 39.08 -23.07
C GLY A 3 -2.58 37.79 -23.61
N ILE A 4 -1.83 37.07 -22.76
CA ILE A 4 -1.55 35.62 -22.73
C ILE A 4 -0.76 35.47 -21.42
N SER A 5 -1.44 35.23 -20.29
CA SER A 5 -0.78 34.76 -19.04
C SER A 5 -1.73 34.40 -17.89
N ILE A 6 -3.02 34.17 -18.13
CA ILE A 6 -3.95 33.74 -17.07
C ILE A 6 -4.68 32.41 -17.42
N ILE A 7 -4.62 31.95 -18.67
CA ILE A 7 -5.34 30.73 -19.10
C ILE A 7 -4.55 29.43 -18.83
N CYS A 8 -3.24 29.49 -18.56
CA CYS A 8 -2.42 28.28 -18.38
C CYS A 8 -2.33 27.74 -16.94
N ILE A 9 -2.78 28.48 -15.91
CA ILE A 9 -2.69 28.00 -14.52
C ILE A 9 -4.01 27.34 -14.04
N THR A 10 -5.12 27.56 -14.76
CA THR A 10 -6.45 27.07 -14.32
C THR A 10 -6.81 25.69 -14.89
N LEU A 11 -6.02 25.11 -15.80
CA LEU A 11 -6.31 23.81 -16.41
C LEU A 11 -5.76 22.59 -15.65
N TYR A 12 -4.97 22.80 -14.58
CA TYR A 12 -4.40 21.69 -13.78
C TYR A 12 -5.27 21.24 -12.60
N ALA A 13 -6.37 21.92 -12.32
CA ALA A 13 -7.39 21.42 -11.39
C ALA A 13 -8.36 20.49 -12.16
N ILE A 14 -7.86 19.37 -12.65
CA ILE A 14 -8.73 18.30 -13.16
C ILE A 14 -9.48 17.74 -11.95
N LYS A 15 -10.66 18.28 -11.67
CA LYS A 15 -11.64 17.69 -10.74
C LYS A 15 -12.23 16.43 -11.38
N LEU A 16 -11.44 15.36 -11.38
CA LEU A 16 -11.93 14.01 -11.66
C LEU A 16 -12.68 13.52 -10.40
N PHE A 17 -13.96 13.88 -10.32
CA PHE A 17 -14.88 13.29 -9.36
C PHE A 17 -15.35 11.94 -9.90
N MET A 18 -14.60 10.87 -9.61
CA MET A 18 -15.01 9.51 -9.96
C MET A 18 -15.33 8.75 -8.68
N ILE A 19 -16.57 8.26 -8.59
CA ILE A 19 -17.00 7.33 -7.54
C ILE A 19 -16.42 5.96 -7.92
N MET A 20 -15.78 5.24 -6.98
CA MET A 20 -15.10 3.99 -7.31
C MET A 20 -16.06 2.89 -7.81
N LYS A 21 -17.37 3.04 -7.61
CA LYS A 21 -18.43 2.28 -8.30
C LYS A 21 -18.31 2.29 -9.83
N THR A 22 -18.23 3.48 -10.40
CA THR A 22 -18.17 3.69 -11.85
C THR A 22 -16.82 3.19 -12.39
N LEU A 23 -15.77 3.30 -11.57
CA LEU A 23 -14.44 2.79 -11.88
C LEU A 23 -14.42 1.26 -11.92
N LYS A 24 -15.06 0.58 -10.96
CA LYS A 24 -15.20 -0.88 -10.96
C LYS A 24 -15.87 -1.40 -12.22
N THR A 25 -16.99 -0.81 -12.64
CA THR A 25 -17.73 -1.28 -13.83
C THR A 25 -17.02 -0.98 -15.15
N SER A 26 -16.06 -0.05 -15.15
CA SER A 26 -15.27 0.33 -16.33
C SER A 26 -13.80 -0.11 -16.23
N PHE A 27 -13.46 -0.94 -15.24
CA PHE A 27 -12.07 -1.30 -14.99
C PHE A 27 -11.50 -2.18 -16.11
N ASN A 28 -10.37 -1.76 -16.68
CA ASN A 28 -9.73 -2.48 -17.78
C ASN A 28 -8.72 -3.51 -17.23
N THR A 29 -9.21 -4.68 -16.83
CA THR A 29 -8.36 -5.75 -16.27
C THR A 29 -7.19 -6.14 -17.18
N GLN A 30 -7.38 -6.10 -18.50
CA GLN A 30 -6.34 -6.43 -19.48
C GLN A 30 -5.20 -5.40 -19.53
N LYS A 31 -5.50 -4.12 -19.26
CA LYS A 31 -4.50 -3.05 -19.22
C LYS A 31 -3.72 -3.04 -17.91
N TYR A 32 -4.41 -3.20 -16.79
CA TYR A 32 -3.84 -2.95 -15.46
C TYR A 32 -3.32 -4.21 -14.74
N CYS A 33 -3.69 -5.42 -15.17
CA CYS A 33 -3.13 -6.65 -14.61
C CYS A 33 -1.75 -6.93 -15.22
N TYR A 34 -0.72 -7.11 -14.39
CA TYR A 34 0.63 -7.41 -14.87
C TYR A 34 0.69 -8.73 -15.65
N TYR A 35 0.13 -9.81 -15.09
CA TYR A 35 -0.04 -11.07 -15.81
C TYR A 35 -1.41 -11.07 -16.52
N ARG A 36 -1.41 -10.86 -17.84
CA ARG A 36 -2.67 -10.76 -18.63
C ARG A 36 -3.54 -12.00 -18.52
N ASP A 37 -2.95 -13.19 -18.40
CA ASP A 37 -3.70 -14.44 -18.21
C ASP A 37 -4.42 -14.50 -16.85
N MET A 38 -3.98 -13.70 -15.87
CA MET A 38 -4.64 -13.54 -14.58
C MET A 38 -5.73 -12.45 -14.59
N ALA A 39 -5.89 -11.70 -15.69
CA ALA A 39 -6.87 -10.62 -15.77
C ALA A 39 -8.32 -11.12 -15.59
N ALA A 40 -8.61 -12.36 -16.00
CA ALA A 40 -9.92 -12.99 -15.79
C ALA A 40 -10.17 -13.41 -14.33
N SER A 41 -9.10 -13.56 -13.54
CA SER A 41 -9.16 -13.86 -12.11
C SER A 41 -9.33 -12.61 -11.25
N ILE A 42 -9.23 -11.42 -11.83
CA ILE A 42 -9.53 -10.16 -11.13
C ILE A 42 -11.05 -10.06 -10.96
N ASN A 43 -11.50 -10.25 -9.72
CA ASN A 43 -12.87 -10.00 -9.32
C ASN A 43 -12.89 -8.91 -8.25
N PHE A 44 -13.69 -7.87 -8.43
CA PHE A 44 -13.88 -6.83 -7.42
C PHE A 44 -15.09 -7.13 -6.51
N ASP A 45 -15.82 -8.21 -6.78
CA ASP A 45 -16.83 -8.76 -5.88
C ASP A 45 -16.17 -9.63 -4.80
N SER A 46 -16.99 -10.18 -3.91
CA SER A 46 -16.59 -11.00 -2.77
C SER A 46 -15.63 -12.13 -3.17
N PHE A 47 -14.48 -12.18 -2.50
CA PHE A 47 -13.69 -13.39 -2.38
C PHE A 47 -13.82 -13.97 -0.97
N SER A 48 -13.88 -15.29 -0.87
CA SER A 48 -13.55 -15.98 0.36
C SER A 48 -12.05 -15.88 0.65
N ASP A 49 -11.66 -16.02 1.91
CA ASP A 49 -10.24 -15.99 2.27
C ASP A 49 -9.42 -17.08 1.56
N GLU A 50 -10.02 -18.24 1.30
CA GLU A 50 -9.38 -19.32 0.55
C GLU A 50 -9.14 -18.93 -0.92
N GLU A 51 -10.10 -18.28 -1.56
CA GLU A 51 -9.93 -17.75 -2.92
C GLU A 51 -8.85 -16.67 -2.95
N CYS A 52 -8.78 -15.79 -1.94
CA CYS A 52 -7.70 -14.81 -1.82
C CYS A 52 -6.32 -15.47 -1.68
N CYS A 53 -6.20 -16.52 -0.86
CA CYS A 53 -4.97 -17.30 -0.73
C CYS A 53 -4.55 -17.93 -2.05
N ASN A 54 -5.51 -18.50 -2.79
CA ASN A 54 -5.27 -19.10 -4.10
C ASN A 54 -4.89 -18.03 -5.13
N PHE A 55 -5.56 -16.87 -5.12
CA PHE A 55 -5.25 -15.74 -6.00
C PHE A 55 -3.80 -15.29 -5.82
N ILE A 56 -3.36 -15.04 -4.58
CA ILE A 56 -1.97 -14.65 -4.29
C ILE A 56 -1.01 -15.72 -4.80
N ARG A 57 -1.33 -16.99 -4.56
CA ARG A 57 -0.51 -18.11 -5.01
C ARG A 57 -0.33 -18.12 -6.52
N ASP A 58 -1.45 -18.08 -7.22
CA ASP A 58 -1.50 -18.23 -8.66
C ASP A 58 -0.86 -17.01 -9.35
N TYR A 59 -1.00 -15.81 -8.77
CA TYR A 59 -0.36 -14.59 -9.27
C TYR A 59 1.17 -14.66 -9.21
N PHE A 60 1.76 -15.10 -8.09
CA PHE A 60 3.21 -15.31 -8.01
C PHE A 60 3.67 -16.48 -8.90
N GLN A 61 2.87 -17.54 -9.01
CA GLN A 61 3.17 -18.69 -9.85
C GLN A 61 3.22 -18.31 -11.34
N ALA A 62 2.31 -17.45 -11.80
CA ALA A 62 2.29 -16.93 -13.18
C ALA A 62 3.62 -16.26 -13.56
N GLY A 63 4.29 -15.63 -12.59
CA GLY A 63 5.61 -15.01 -12.75
C GLY A 63 6.81 -15.91 -12.52
N GLY A 64 6.63 -17.22 -12.37
CA GLY A 64 7.69 -18.16 -12.02
C GLY A 64 8.23 -17.98 -10.58
N LYS A 65 7.50 -17.27 -9.71
CA LYS A 65 7.90 -16.90 -8.35
C LYS A 65 7.23 -17.76 -7.27
N GLY A 66 6.80 -18.97 -7.61
CA GLY A 66 6.16 -19.89 -6.67
C GLY A 66 6.99 -20.17 -5.40
N SER A 67 8.33 -20.22 -5.51
CA SER A 67 9.22 -20.42 -4.37
C SER A 67 9.26 -19.24 -3.39
N VAL A 68 8.85 -18.04 -3.83
CA VAL A 68 8.80 -16.83 -2.99
C VAL A 68 7.69 -16.94 -1.94
N ILE A 69 6.64 -17.71 -2.25
CA ILE A 69 5.40 -17.78 -1.49
C ILE A 69 5.15 -19.12 -0.77
N GLU A 70 6.10 -20.06 -0.81
CA GLU A 70 5.91 -21.40 -0.23
C GLU A 70 5.52 -21.35 1.25
N GLU A 71 6.22 -20.53 2.03
CA GLU A 71 5.93 -20.33 3.45
C GLU A 71 4.71 -19.43 3.69
N ILE A 72 4.28 -18.65 2.70
CA ILE A 72 3.08 -17.81 2.78
C ILE A 72 1.82 -18.66 2.92
N LYS A 73 1.78 -19.82 2.25
CA LYS A 73 0.64 -20.75 2.34
C LYS A 73 0.33 -21.13 3.78
N LYS A 74 1.36 -21.32 4.61
CA LYS A 74 1.18 -21.60 6.03
C LYS A 74 0.66 -20.35 6.76
N ALA A 75 1.28 -19.20 6.52
CA ALA A 75 0.91 -17.94 7.16
C ALA A 75 -0.55 -17.57 6.91
N PHE A 76 -1.00 -17.56 5.65
CA PHE A 76 -2.39 -17.24 5.33
C PHE A 76 -3.38 -18.37 5.63
N LYS A 77 -2.93 -19.62 5.80
CA LYS A 77 -3.82 -20.64 6.36
C LYS A 77 -4.11 -20.39 7.85
N GLU A 78 -3.15 -19.82 8.57
CA GLU A 78 -3.29 -19.48 10.00
C GLU A 78 -3.99 -18.13 10.20
N TYR A 79 -3.76 -17.17 9.30
CA TYR A 79 -4.36 -15.85 9.28
C TYR A 79 -5.00 -15.54 7.91
N PRO A 80 -6.08 -16.27 7.55
CA PRO A 80 -6.74 -16.17 6.24
C PRO A 80 -7.25 -14.76 5.91
N GLU A 81 -7.64 -14.03 6.94
CA GLU A 81 -8.17 -12.67 6.84
C GLU A 81 -7.13 -11.66 6.29
N ARG A 82 -5.83 -11.96 6.46
CA ARG A 82 -4.71 -11.15 5.91
C ARG A 82 -4.55 -11.31 4.40
N ALA A 83 -4.93 -12.48 3.86
CA ALA A 83 -4.95 -12.69 2.40
C ALA A 83 -6.04 -11.81 1.76
N SER A 84 -7.23 -11.80 2.35
CA SER A 84 -8.34 -10.95 1.89
C SER A 84 -8.02 -9.47 1.94
N HIS A 85 -7.41 -9.02 3.02
CA HIS A 85 -6.87 -7.67 3.13
C HIS A 85 -5.86 -7.34 2.02
N SER A 86 -4.87 -8.22 1.80
CA SER A 86 -3.81 -8.02 0.79
C SER A 86 -4.36 -7.97 -0.65
N VAL A 87 -5.32 -8.85 -0.98
CA VAL A 87 -5.98 -8.87 -2.29
C VAL A 87 -6.85 -7.62 -2.47
N SER A 88 -7.62 -7.24 -1.44
CA SER A 88 -8.43 -6.02 -1.47
C SER A 88 -7.58 -4.77 -1.69
N ALA A 89 -6.47 -4.63 -0.94
CA ALA A 89 -5.53 -3.52 -1.12
C ALA A 89 -4.94 -3.47 -2.54
N TYR A 90 -4.57 -4.63 -3.10
CA TYR A 90 -4.09 -4.75 -4.47
C TYR A 90 -5.14 -4.22 -5.46
N MET A 91 -6.39 -4.69 -5.37
CA MET A 91 -7.49 -4.29 -6.26
C MET A 91 -7.80 -2.80 -6.16
N ILE A 92 -7.91 -2.27 -4.94
CA ILE A 92 -8.18 -0.85 -4.69
C ILE A 92 -7.08 0.02 -5.29
N GLY A 93 -5.82 -0.41 -5.20
CA GLY A 93 -4.69 0.33 -5.77
C GLY A 93 -4.68 0.34 -7.29
N LEU A 94 -5.10 -0.73 -7.95
CA LEU A 94 -5.28 -0.71 -9.40
C LEU A 94 -6.38 0.27 -9.83
N LEU A 95 -7.49 0.33 -9.08
CA LEU A 95 -8.55 1.30 -9.34
C LEU A 95 -8.06 2.74 -9.11
N ALA A 96 -7.31 2.98 -8.04
CA ALA A 96 -6.70 4.27 -7.77
C ALA A 96 -5.75 4.66 -8.91
N TYR A 97 -4.91 3.74 -9.38
CA TYR A 97 -4.02 4.01 -10.50
C TYR A 97 -4.78 4.32 -11.79
N GLN A 98 -5.79 3.54 -12.16
CA GLN A 98 -6.63 3.84 -13.33
C GLN A 98 -7.25 5.25 -13.25
N THR A 99 -7.58 5.71 -12.05
CA THR A 99 -8.21 7.02 -11.83
C THR A 99 -7.22 8.17 -11.93
N TYR A 100 -5.98 7.95 -11.49
CA TYR A 100 -4.97 8.99 -11.34
C TYR A 100 -3.71 8.73 -12.17
N GLU A 101 -3.80 7.90 -13.20
CA GLU A 101 -2.69 7.47 -14.07
C GLU A 101 -1.84 8.68 -14.50
N ALA A 102 -2.46 9.71 -15.07
CA ALA A 102 -1.75 10.91 -15.51
C ALA A 102 -0.97 11.65 -14.38
N HIS A 103 -1.44 11.61 -13.14
CA HIS A 103 -0.74 12.24 -12.01
C HIS A 103 0.36 11.32 -11.46
N ILE A 104 0.10 10.02 -11.38
CA ILE A 104 1.05 9.03 -10.88
C ILE A 104 2.22 8.90 -11.85
N ASP A 105 1.97 8.83 -13.16
CA ASP A 105 3.00 8.68 -14.19
C ASP A 105 3.97 9.86 -14.23
N VAL A 106 3.45 11.08 -14.07
CA VAL A 106 4.27 12.30 -14.01
C VAL A 106 5.21 12.26 -12.80
N GLN A 107 4.73 11.80 -11.64
CA GLN A 107 5.53 11.79 -10.40
C GLN A 107 6.47 10.59 -10.29
N LEU A 108 6.14 9.47 -10.94
CA LEU A 108 7.03 8.30 -11.02
C LEU A 108 8.08 8.40 -12.13
N ALA A 109 8.28 9.58 -12.72
CA ALA A 109 9.34 9.85 -13.70
C ALA A 109 9.34 8.88 -14.90
N GLY A 110 8.16 8.52 -15.41
CA GLY A 110 8.02 7.67 -16.59
C GLY A 110 7.88 6.17 -16.31
N VAL A 111 7.61 5.76 -15.07
CA VAL A 111 7.11 4.39 -14.78
C VAL A 111 5.86 4.14 -15.61
N ASN A 112 5.91 3.13 -16.47
CA ASN A 112 4.75 2.73 -17.26
C ASN A 112 3.82 1.82 -16.44
N ILE A 113 2.60 1.61 -16.93
CA ILE A 113 1.61 0.76 -16.27
C ILE A 113 2.13 -0.65 -15.95
N SER A 114 2.94 -1.25 -16.82
CA SER A 114 3.47 -2.60 -16.58
C SER A 114 4.43 -2.61 -15.39
N GLU A 115 5.28 -1.58 -15.27
CA GLU A 115 6.19 -1.42 -14.14
C GLU A 115 5.42 -1.10 -12.85
N PHE A 116 4.42 -0.23 -12.91
CA PHE A 116 3.52 0.03 -11.79
C PHE A 116 2.88 -1.27 -11.31
N SER A 117 2.20 -2.01 -12.20
CA SER A 117 1.48 -3.23 -11.83
C SER A 117 2.40 -4.32 -11.31
N HIS A 118 3.63 -4.41 -11.82
CA HIS A 118 4.65 -5.33 -11.30
C HIS A 118 5.00 -5.00 -9.84
N ILE A 119 5.38 -3.75 -9.57
CA ILE A 119 5.76 -3.33 -8.21
C ILE A 119 4.55 -3.44 -7.28
N TRP A 120 3.38 -2.99 -7.76
CA TRP A 120 2.14 -2.94 -7.00
C TRP A 120 1.71 -4.33 -6.50
N PHE A 121 1.76 -5.37 -7.35
CA PHE A 121 1.43 -6.71 -6.88
C PHE A 121 2.46 -7.24 -5.86
N LEU A 122 3.75 -6.97 -6.08
CA LEU A 122 4.81 -7.41 -5.15
C LEU A 122 4.62 -6.80 -3.77
N ILE A 123 4.24 -5.51 -3.70
CA ILE A 123 3.97 -4.85 -2.43
C ILE A 123 2.66 -5.34 -1.81
N CYS A 124 1.53 -5.25 -2.52
CA CYS A 124 0.23 -5.49 -1.90
C CYS A 124 0.03 -6.96 -1.52
N LEU A 125 0.41 -7.89 -2.38
CA LEU A 125 0.19 -9.33 -2.14
C LEU A 125 1.20 -9.95 -1.16
N TYR A 126 2.16 -9.16 -0.65
CA TYR A 126 3.21 -9.65 0.26
C TYR A 126 3.39 -8.81 1.52
N HIS A 127 3.02 -7.52 1.55
CA HIS A 127 3.35 -6.60 2.65
C HIS A 127 2.94 -7.12 4.03
N ASP A 128 1.87 -7.90 4.06
CA ASP A 128 1.25 -8.38 5.28
C ASP A 128 1.67 -9.80 5.69
N TYR A 129 2.48 -10.45 4.85
CA TYR A 129 2.97 -11.81 5.14
C TYR A 129 3.73 -11.89 6.47
N GLY A 130 4.43 -10.81 6.85
CA GLY A 130 5.19 -10.76 8.09
C GLY A 130 4.33 -10.91 9.36
N TYR A 131 3.02 -10.73 9.27
CA TYR A 131 2.09 -10.78 10.40
C TYR A 131 2.14 -12.14 11.12
N PHE A 132 2.36 -13.21 10.37
CA PHE A 132 2.55 -14.55 10.92
C PHE A 132 3.73 -14.61 11.92
N TYR A 133 4.83 -13.92 11.63
CA TYR A 133 5.98 -13.85 12.53
C TYR A 133 5.76 -12.87 13.69
N GLU A 134 5.01 -11.80 13.47
CA GLU A 134 4.58 -10.89 14.55
C GLU A 134 3.76 -11.64 15.61
N LYS A 135 2.83 -12.51 15.19
CA LYS A 135 2.02 -13.34 16.11
C LYS A 135 2.72 -14.57 16.65
N SER A 136 3.85 -14.95 16.05
CA SER A 136 4.69 -16.05 16.51
C SER A 136 6.14 -15.60 16.78
N PRO A 137 6.39 -14.75 17.79
CA PRO A 137 7.71 -14.16 18.03
C PRO A 137 8.82 -15.18 18.30
N SER A 138 8.46 -16.36 18.81
CA SER A 138 9.38 -17.47 19.05
C SER A 138 10.06 -18.00 17.77
N LEU A 139 9.49 -17.69 16.59
CA LEU A 139 10.08 -17.99 15.30
C LEU A 139 11.21 -17.02 14.93
N ILE A 140 11.19 -15.80 15.48
CA ILE A 140 12.20 -14.77 15.26
C ILE A 140 13.39 -15.02 16.19
N LYS A 141 14.22 -16.01 15.83
CA LYS A 141 15.48 -16.31 16.52
C LYS A 141 16.58 -15.31 16.12
N THR A 142 17.66 -15.24 16.87
CA THR A 142 18.85 -14.39 16.56
C THR A 142 19.34 -14.54 15.12
N LYS A 143 19.31 -15.77 14.57
CA LYS A 143 19.68 -16.02 13.17
C LYS A 143 18.76 -15.29 12.18
N MET A 144 17.45 -15.26 12.45
CA MET A 144 16.47 -14.56 11.61
C MET A 144 16.63 -13.05 11.73
N TYR A 145 16.93 -12.52 12.91
CA TYR A 145 17.25 -11.09 13.10
C TYR A 145 18.43 -10.65 12.21
N ASN A 146 19.56 -11.35 12.31
CA ASN A 146 20.75 -11.01 11.50
C ASN A 146 20.48 -11.13 10.00
N GLU A 147 19.65 -12.10 9.61
CA GLU A 147 19.23 -12.26 8.23
C GLU A 147 18.34 -11.09 7.76
N ILE A 148 17.38 -10.65 8.58
CA ILE A 148 16.53 -9.50 8.27
C ILE A 148 17.41 -8.27 8.02
N PHE A 149 18.30 -7.93 8.96
CA PHE A 149 19.12 -6.73 8.82
C PHE A 149 20.21 -6.84 7.77
N SER A 150 20.74 -8.03 7.50
CA SER A 150 21.57 -8.24 6.32
C SER A 150 20.81 -7.92 5.03
N ASN A 151 19.52 -8.27 4.93
CA ASN A 151 18.72 -7.92 3.76
C ASN A 151 18.33 -6.45 3.70
N VAL A 152 18.01 -5.82 4.83
CA VAL A 152 17.73 -4.38 4.92
C VAL A 152 18.95 -3.56 4.51
N ASN A 153 20.13 -3.90 5.04
CA ASN A 153 21.38 -3.18 4.75
C ASN A 153 21.84 -3.35 3.30
N ASN A 154 21.38 -4.42 2.62
CA ASN A 154 21.68 -4.67 1.22
C ASN A 154 20.66 -4.03 0.25
N ILE A 155 19.60 -3.36 0.74
CA ILE A 155 18.74 -2.53 -0.11
C ILE A 155 19.54 -1.30 -0.53
N ASP A 156 19.58 -1.02 -1.84
CA ASP A 156 20.25 0.17 -2.35
C ASP A 156 19.71 1.43 -1.66
N SER A 157 20.64 2.21 -1.09
CA SER A 157 20.38 3.46 -0.37
C SER A 157 19.50 4.45 -1.14
N LYS A 158 19.53 4.42 -2.48
CA LYS A 158 18.68 5.27 -3.33
C LYS A 158 17.18 5.04 -3.08
N HIS A 159 16.78 3.85 -2.64
CA HIS A 159 15.38 3.50 -2.41
C HIS A 159 14.83 3.95 -1.04
N TRP A 160 15.69 4.29 -0.09
CA TRP A 160 15.26 4.81 1.21
C TRP A 160 14.76 6.26 1.14
N GLY A 161 15.24 7.03 0.17
CA GLY A 161 14.97 8.46 0.09
C GLY A 161 15.62 9.23 1.25
N LYS A 162 15.17 10.46 1.49
CA LYS A 162 15.82 11.35 2.48
C LYS A 162 15.44 11.07 3.94
N ARG A 163 14.30 10.40 4.15
CA ARG A 163 13.68 10.25 5.48
C ARG A 163 14.12 8.98 6.19
N TYR A 164 14.49 7.94 5.44
CA TYR A 164 14.76 6.60 5.94
C TYR A 164 16.22 6.20 5.68
N ASP A 165 16.73 5.31 6.53
CA ASP A 165 17.99 4.57 6.36
C ASP A 165 17.94 3.33 7.25
N SER A 166 18.90 2.42 7.07
CA SER A 166 19.00 1.17 7.83
C SER A 166 18.99 1.37 9.34
N ASP A 167 19.65 2.42 9.83
CA ASP A 167 19.78 2.69 11.27
C ASP A 167 18.43 3.07 11.87
N LEU A 168 17.64 3.88 11.17
CA LEU A 168 16.27 4.18 11.54
C LEU A 168 15.39 2.92 11.51
N ILE A 169 15.51 2.07 10.47
CA ILE A 169 14.74 0.82 10.39
C ILE A 169 15.06 -0.08 11.58
N GLU A 170 16.35 -0.21 11.93
CA GLU A 170 16.79 -1.03 13.06
C GLU A 170 16.28 -0.50 14.39
N ALA A 171 16.42 0.80 14.64
CA ALA A 171 15.91 1.44 15.85
C ALA A 171 14.38 1.25 15.97
N TYR A 172 13.63 1.45 14.89
CA TYR A 172 12.18 1.26 14.88
C TYR A 172 11.79 -0.21 15.12
N PHE A 173 12.50 -1.15 14.49
CA PHE A 173 12.26 -2.57 14.70
C PHE A 173 12.50 -2.99 16.16
N GLN A 174 13.56 -2.47 16.79
CA GLN A 174 13.86 -2.68 18.20
C GLN A 174 12.77 -2.08 19.10
N TYR A 175 12.33 -0.85 18.81
CA TYR A 175 11.21 -0.20 19.49
C TYR A 175 9.93 -1.05 19.44
N ARG A 176 9.68 -1.72 18.31
CA ARG A 176 8.58 -2.67 18.12
C ARG A 176 8.88 -4.07 18.68
N ASN A 177 9.85 -4.21 19.58
CA ASN A 177 10.27 -5.48 20.19
C ASN A 177 10.63 -6.58 19.18
N LYS A 178 11.20 -6.19 18.03
CA LYS A 178 11.55 -7.08 16.91
C LYS A 178 10.33 -7.80 16.31
N GLN A 179 9.13 -7.22 16.45
CA GLN A 179 7.86 -7.76 16.00
C GLN A 179 7.15 -6.71 15.13
N GLU A 180 7.77 -6.36 14.01
CA GLU A 180 7.18 -5.46 13.02
C GLU A 180 7.10 -6.20 11.69
N HIS A 181 5.87 -6.55 11.30
CA HIS A 181 5.62 -7.43 10.17
C HIS A 181 6.10 -6.86 8.83
N GLY A 182 6.10 -5.55 8.62
CA GLY A 182 6.56 -4.91 7.39
C GLY A 182 8.05 -5.07 7.18
N THR A 183 8.84 -4.83 8.23
CA THR A 183 10.30 -5.03 8.22
C THR A 183 10.64 -6.48 7.89
N ILE A 184 9.92 -7.42 8.51
CA ILE A 184 10.08 -8.86 8.25
C ILE A 184 9.67 -9.20 6.80
N ALA A 185 8.50 -8.74 6.36
CA ALA A 185 7.95 -9.01 5.06
C ALA A 185 8.85 -8.47 3.95
N GLY A 186 9.26 -7.20 4.02
CA GLY A 186 10.13 -6.58 3.01
C GLY A 186 11.50 -7.27 2.92
N ALA A 187 12.13 -7.57 4.06
CA ALA A 187 13.40 -8.29 4.09
C ALA A 187 13.30 -9.70 3.47
N LEU A 188 12.24 -10.45 3.81
CA LEU A 188 12.00 -11.79 3.26
C LEU A 188 11.63 -11.75 1.78
N LEU A 189 10.83 -10.78 1.34
CA LEU A 189 10.47 -10.59 -0.07
C LEU A 189 11.74 -10.41 -0.90
N ARG A 190 12.60 -9.46 -0.50
CA ARG A 190 13.88 -9.19 -1.16
C ARG A 190 14.74 -10.44 -1.25
N LYS A 191 14.94 -11.13 -0.13
CA LYS A 191 15.75 -12.35 -0.07
C LYS A 191 15.23 -13.40 -1.05
N ARG A 192 13.93 -13.66 -1.01
CA ARG A 192 13.30 -14.74 -1.78
C ARG A 192 13.24 -14.43 -3.27
N LEU A 193 12.94 -13.18 -3.65
CA LEU A 193 12.97 -12.76 -5.06
C LEU A 193 14.39 -12.83 -5.65
N ASN A 194 15.40 -12.37 -4.90
CA ASN A 194 16.80 -12.48 -5.33
C ASN A 194 17.24 -13.93 -5.47
N LYS A 195 16.85 -14.80 -4.53
CA LYS A 195 17.09 -16.25 -4.65
C LYS A 195 16.39 -16.83 -5.88
N ASN A 196 15.11 -16.52 -6.10
CA ASN A 196 14.35 -16.98 -7.26
C ASN A 196 14.99 -16.54 -8.59
N LEU A 197 15.49 -15.30 -8.68
CA LEU A 197 16.24 -14.82 -9.83
C LEU A 197 17.56 -15.56 -10.02
N ASN A 198 18.35 -15.77 -8.96
CA ASN A 198 19.60 -16.53 -9.01
C ASN A 198 19.36 -17.97 -9.49
N ASP A 199 18.30 -18.61 -8.98
CA ASP A 199 17.91 -19.96 -9.37
C ASP A 199 17.56 -19.99 -10.88
N ALA A 200 16.80 -19.01 -11.38
CA ALA A 200 16.47 -18.90 -12.79
C ALA A 200 17.72 -18.68 -13.68
N ILE A 201 18.65 -17.81 -13.26
CA ILE A 201 19.92 -17.58 -13.96
C ILE A 201 20.75 -18.86 -14.00
N SER A 202 20.89 -19.56 -12.88
CA SER A 202 21.69 -20.79 -12.80
C SER A 202 21.14 -21.93 -13.67
N GLN A 203 19.83 -21.96 -13.90
CA GLN A 203 19.17 -22.96 -14.74
C GLN A 203 19.21 -22.60 -16.23
N ASN A 204 19.52 -21.35 -16.58
CA ASN A 204 19.66 -20.93 -17.97
C ASN A 204 21.05 -21.29 -18.50
N GLN A 205 21.23 -22.56 -18.89
CA GLN A 205 22.53 -23.13 -19.31
C GLN A 205 23.14 -22.51 -20.59
N ASN A 206 22.46 -21.59 -21.28
CA ASN A 206 22.78 -21.23 -22.67
C ASN A 206 23.18 -19.77 -22.96
N CYS A 207 23.25 -18.84 -22.01
CA CYS A 207 23.72 -17.47 -22.32
C CYS A 207 24.41 -16.79 -21.13
N ASP A 208 25.56 -16.15 -21.40
CA ASP A 208 26.22 -15.11 -20.55
C ASP A 208 25.38 -13.82 -20.42
N SER A 209 24.06 -13.88 -20.67
CA SER A 209 23.20 -12.70 -20.68
C SER A 209 22.50 -12.55 -19.33
N ASN A 210 22.75 -11.41 -18.68
CA ASN A 210 22.02 -10.91 -17.51
C ASN A 210 20.56 -10.48 -17.86
N ASP A 211 20.09 -10.79 -19.06
CA ASP A 211 18.77 -10.47 -19.60
C ASP A 211 18.34 -11.57 -20.59
N PHE A 212 17.30 -12.34 -20.26
CA PHE A 212 16.91 -13.52 -21.03
C PHE A 212 15.43 -13.89 -20.89
N ILE A 213 14.96 -14.73 -21.81
CA ILE A 213 13.64 -15.36 -21.76
C ILE A 213 13.81 -16.82 -21.35
N TRP A 214 13.14 -17.24 -20.28
CA TRP A 214 13.10 -18.64 -19.84
C TRP A 214 11.69 -19.02 -19.41
N ARG A 215 11.18 -20.14 -19.93
CA ARG A 215 9.78 -20.59 -19.75
C ARG A 215 8.75 -19.51 -20.10
N ASN A 216 8.99 -18.78 -21.21
CA ASN A 216 8.17 -17.65 -21.67
C ASN A 216 8.09 -16.47 -20.69
N LEU A 217 9.00 -16.40 -19.71
CA LEU A 217 9.10 -15.31 -18.76
C LEU A 217 10.40 -14.54 -19.00
N HIS A 218 10.34 -13.23 -18.82
CA HIS A 218 11.50 -12.36 -18.86
C HIS A 218 12.21 -12.37 -17.51
N TRP A 219 13.53 -12.51 -17.54
CA TRP A 219 14.42 -12.52 -16.40
C TRP A 219 15.58 -11.58 -16.66
N SER A 220 15.84 -10.67 -15.74
CA SER A 220 16.95 -9.73 -15.85
C SER A 220 17.55 -9.45 -14.47
N GLU A 221 18.86 -9.25 -14.42
CA GLU A 221 19.56 -8.72 -13.24
C GLU A 221 19.00 -7.35 -12.81
N ASN A 222 18.48 -6.56 -13.75
CA ASN A 222 17.84 -5.28 -13.44
C ASN A 222 16.58 -5.46 -12.56
N HIS A 223 16.02 -6.67 -12.45
CA HIS A 223 14.92 -6.94 -11.52
C HIS A 223 15.31 -6.74 -10.06
N ARG A 224 16.60 -6.80 -9.70
CA ARG A 224 17.03 -6.55 -8.32
C ARG A 224 16.68 -5.16 -7.85
N GLU A 225 16.77 -4.15 -8.73
CA GLU A 225 16.38 -2.78 -8.38
C GLU A 225 14.89 -2.69 -8.05
N TRP A 226 14.05 -3.38 -8.81
CA TRP A 226 12.61 -3.45 -8.53
C TRP A 226 12.30 -4.21 -7.24
N TYR A 227 13.07 -5.25 -6.92
CA TYR A 227 12.92 -6.01 -5.68
C TYR A 227 13.33 -5.19 -4.46
N ASP A 228 14.44 -4.46 -4.55
CA ASP A 228 14.90 -3.53 -3.52
C ASP A 228 13.89 -2.40 -3.31
N PHE A 229 13.36 -1.85 -4.41
CA PHE A 229 12.35 -0.82 -4.34
C PHE A 229 11.06 -1.31 -3.67
N ALA A 230 10.50 -2.45 -4.10
CA ALA A 230 9.30 -3.04 -3.51
C ALA A 230 9.51 -3.38 -2.02
N ALA A 231 10.65 -3.99 -1.66
CA ALA A 231 11.00 -4.28 -0.29
C ALA A 231 11.10 -3.00 0.56
N SER A 232 11.72 -1.94 0.04
CA SER A 232 11.81 -0.65 0.73
C SER A 232 10.42 -0.07 1.03
N LEU A 233 9.48 -0.17 0.09
CA LEU A 233 8.11 0.34 0.26
C LEU A 233 7.36 -0.43 1.35
N ILE A 234 7.48 -1.77 1.36
CA ILE A 234 6.93 -2.62 2.42
C ILE A 234 7.56 -2.29 3.79
N ILE A 235 8.83 -1.95 3.85
CA ILE A 235 9.43 -1.59 5.15
C ILE A 235 8.93 -0.21 5.60
N LYS A 236 8.92 0.78 4.69
CA LYS A 236 8.55 2.16 5.00
C LYS A 236 7.08 2.33 5.41
N HIS A 237 6.14 1.58 4.81
CA HIS A 237 4.71 1.81 5.06
C HIS A 237 4.28 1.48 6.50
N ASN A 238 5.06 0.67 7.23
CA ASN A 238 4.79 0.31 8.62
C ASN A 238 5.54 1.16 9.65
N ILE A 239 6.31 2.15 9.20
CA ILE A 239 6.98 3.10 10.09
C ILE A 239 6.02 4.26 10.39
N TRP A 240 5.60 4.34 11.65
CA TRP A 240 4.67 5.36 12.13
C TRP A 240 5.40 6.66 12.46
N PHE A 241 4.81 7.79 12.05
CA PHE A 241 5.27 9.13 12.41
C PHE A 241 4.39 9.73 13.50
N ALA A 242 5.00 10.35 14.50
CA ALA A 242 4.29 11.08 15.54
C ALA A 242 4.34 12.58 15.23
N ASN A 243 3.23 13.29 15.34
CA ASN A 243 3.17 14.72 15.04
C ASN A 243 3.09 15.57 16.31
N SER A 244 4.05 16.47 16.47
CA SER A 244 4.21 17.36 17.62
C SER A 244 3.28 18.59 17.61
N GLU A 245 2.73 18.95 16.45
CA GLU A 245 1.94 20.18 16.25
C GLU A 245 0.44 19.94 16.01
N VAL A 246 -0.01 18.69 15.97
CA VAL A 246 -1.43 18.40 15.74
C VAL A 246 -2.23 18.80 16.97
N ASP A 247 -3.06 19.82 16.81
CA ASP A 247 -4.22 20.01 17.67
C ASP A 247 -5.18 18.85 17.42
N ASN A 248 -5.14 17.89 18.34
CA ASN A 248 -5.93 16.67 18.25
C ASN A 248 -7.39 16.89 18.69
N SER A 249 -7.88 18.14 18.75
CA SER A 249 -9.25 18.46 19.17
C SER A 249 -10.31 17.64 18.40
N ASP A 250 -10.15 17.49 17.08
CA ASP A 250 -11.07 16.76 16.19
C ASP A 250 -10.75 15.25 16.01
N GLN A 251 -9.71 14.71 16.67
CA GLN A 251 -9.36 13.29 16.62
C GLN A 251 -10.07 12.49 17.71
N ASP A 252 -10.14 11.16 17.56
CA ASP A 252 -10.58 10.28 18.64
C ASP A 252 -9.49 10.10 19.71
N ASP A 253 -9.89 9.76 20.93
CA ASP A 253 -9.01 9.71 22.11
C ASP A 253 -7.87 8.68 22.00
N ASP A 254 -8.05 7.59 21.25
CA ASP A 254 -7.02 6.57 21.08
C ASP A 254 -5.86 7.12 20.25
N CYS A 255 -6.18 7.81 19.15
CA CYS A 255 -5.18 8.44 18.29
C CYS A 255 -4.32 9.45 19.07
N LYS A 256 -4.94 10.29 19.92
CA LYS A 256 -4.21 11.28 20.73
C LYS A 256 -3.26 10.59 21.70
N ARG A 257 -3.71 9.52 22.35
CA ARG A 257 -2.91 8.76 23.32
C ARG A 257 -1.74 8.07 22.64
N GLU A 258 -1.97 7.44 21.49
CA GLU A 258 -0.92 6.78 20.71
C GLU A 258 0.13 7.79 20.22
N ASN A 259 -0.29 8.92 19.65
CA ASN A 259 0.62 9.97 19.19
C ASN A 259 1.49 10.51 20.34
N LYS A 260 0.89 10.86 21.48
CA LYS A 260 1.63 11.33 22.67
C LYS A 260 2.61 10.29 23.19
N ARG A 261 2.19 9.03 23.25
CA ARG A 261 3.07 7.92 23.68
C ARG A 261 4.24 7.74 22.74
N SER A 262 3.99 7.80 21.43
CA SER A 262 5.04 7.70 20.41
C SER A 262 6.05 8.84 20.51
N ILE A 263 5.61 10.09 20.72
CA ILE A 263 6.52 11.23 20.96
C ILE A 263 7.46 10.94 22.13
N VAL A 264 6.90 10.59 23.30
CA VAL A 264 7.70 10.32 24.51
C VAL A 264 8.71 9.19 24.29
N ASN A 265 8.29 8.11 23.62
CA ASN A 265 9.20 7.00 23.33
C ASN A 265 10.29 7.39 22.33
N TYR A 266 9.93 8.13 21.28
CA TYR A 266 10.86 8.52 20.22
C TYR A 266 11.88 9.55 20.68
N GLU A 267 11.56 10.40 21.66
CA GLU A 267 12.51 11.37 22.23
C GLU A 267 13.72 10.71 22.89
N SER A 268 13.58 9.47 23.35
CA SER A 268 14.64 8.74 24.07
C SER A 268 15.70 8.10 23.17
N ASP A 269 15.47 8.04 21.85
CA ASP A 269 16.37 7.41 20.88
C ASP A 269 16.67 8.41 19.73
N PRO A 270 17.96 8.74 19.46
CA PRO A 270 18.32 9.70 18.41
C PRO A 270 17.80 9.35 17.01
N GLN A 271 17.72 8.06 16.67
CA GLN A 271 17.19 7.61 15.40
C GLN A 271 15.66 7.77 15.38
N LEU A 272 14.97 7.32 16.43
CA LEU A 272 13.50 7.42 16.49
C LEU A 272 13.00 8.86 16.57
N LYS A 273 13.78 9.77 17.14
CA LYS A 273 13.44 11.20 17.21
C LYS A 273 13.15 11.80 15.84
N ARG A 274 13.73 11.24 14.77
CA ARG A 274 13.47 11.62 13.36
C ARG A 274 12.04 11.33 12.89
N LEU A 275 11.31 10.47 13.60
CA LEU A 275 9.90 10.15 13.35
C LEU A 275 8.94 11.13 14.03
N ILE A 276 9.46 12.06 14.84
CA ILE A 276 8.68 13.17 15.37
C ILE A 276 8.68 14.28 14.31
N ILE A 277 7.52 14.54 13.73
CA ILE A 277 7.32 15.52 12.68
C ILE A 277 6.50 16.72 13.18
N ASP A 278 6.58 17.80 12.43
CA ASP A 278 5.66 18.94 12.52
C ASP A 278 4.64 18.87 11.36
N ASN A 279 3.80 19.90 11.19
CA ASN A 279 2.83 19.92 10.10
C ASN A 279 3.45 19.95 8.69
N ASN A 280 4.69 20.43 8.56
CA ASN A 280 5.44 20.49 7.30
C ASN A 280 6.14 19.17 6.98
N GLY A 281 6.48 18.39 8.02
CA GLY A 281 7.08 17.07 7.94
C GLY A 281 6.09 15.96 7.58
N ARG A 282 4.82 16.26 7.29
CA ARG A 282 3.86 15.24 6.83
C ARG A 282 4.24 14.70 5.46
N MET A 283 4.00 13.41 5.23
CA MET A 283 4.28 12.74 3.97
C MET A 283 3.45 13.37 2.85
N THR A 284 4.09 13.69 1.73
CA THR A 284 3.40 14.24 0.54
C THR A 284 3.36 13.22 -0.57
N PHE A 285 2.39 13.37 -1.48
CA PHE A 285 2.27 12.47 -2.64
C PHE A 285 3.52 12.46 -3.51
N ASN A 286 4.12 13.62 -3.78
CA ASN A 286 5.28 13.73 -4.67
C ASN A 286 6.59 13.19 -4.08
N GLU A 287 6.68 13.03 -2.75
CA GLU A 287 7.88 12.45 -2.13
C GLU A 287 8.04 10.97 -2.47
N ASN A 288 6.94 10.22 -2.45
CA ASN A 288 6.90 8.83 -2.84
C ASN A 288 5.44 8.41 -3.15
N PRO A 289 4.99 8.53 -4.42
CA PRO A 289 3.59 8.29 -4.79
C PRO A 289 3.10 6.88 -4.42
N LEU A 290 3.94 5.86 -4.63
CA LEU A 290 3.58 4.47 -4.33
C LEU A 290 3.42 4.23 -2.83
N LEU A 291 4.36 4.74 -2.01
CA LEU A 291 4.26 4.66 -0.56
C LEU A 291 3.02 5.40 -0.06
N PHE A 292 2.75 6.59 -0.59
CA PHE A 292 1.59 7.40 -0.24
C PHE A 292 0.28 6.64 -0.53
N ILE A 293 0.15 6.05 -1.72
CA ILE A 293 -1.02 5.26 -2.12
C ILE A 293 -1.15 4.01 -1.24
N LEU A 294 -0.05 3.29 -0.99
CA LEU A 294 -0.06 2.10 -0.13
C LEU A 294 -0.53 2.42 1.29
N CYS A 295 0.06 3.45 1.92
CA CYS A 295 -0.32 3.93 3.24
C CYS A 295 -1.80 4.34 3.33
N MET A 296 -2.27 5.07 2.32
CA MET A 296 -3.67 5.47 2.24
C MET A 296 -4.60 4.27 2.17
N ILE A 297 -4.36 3.36 1.21
CA ILE A 297 -5.22 2.22 0.96
C ILE A 297 -5.24 1.30 2.16
N ASP A 298 -4.08 0.93 2.72
CA ASP A 298 -3.98 0.06 3.90
C ASP A 298 -4.72 0.63 5.13
N THR A 299 -4.81 1.96 5.24
CA THR A 299 -5.51 2.63 6.35
C THR A 299 -7.03 2.60 6.20
N ILE A 300 -7.53 2.79 4.98
CA ILE A 300 -8.98 2.85 4.68
C ILE A 300 -9.53 1.52 4.13
N GLU A 301 -8.71 0.48 4.09
CA GLU A 301 -9.03 -0.81 3.50
C GLU A 301 -10.24 -1.44 4.22
N PRO A 302 -11.34 -1.71 3.50
CA PRO A 302 -12.59 -2.06 4.16
C PRO A 302 -12.64 -3.41 4.85
N GLU A 303 -11.95 -4.44 4.34
CA GLU A 303 -11.95 -5.78 4.94
C GLU A 303 -11.25 -5.77 6.30
N LYS A 304 -10.07 -5.17 6.38
CA LYS A 304 -9.33 -4.94 7.62
C LYS A 304 -10.18 -4.20 8.65
N ILE A 305 -10.92 -3.19 8.22
CA ILE A 305 -11.79 -2.41 9.11
C ILE A 305 -12.99 -3.27 9.54
N GLY A 306 -13.67 -3.93 8.61
CA GLY A 306 -14.83 -4.80 8.87
C GLY A 306 -14.52 -5.89 9.89
N GLN A 307 -13.35 -6.54 9.76
CA GLN A 307 -12.82 -7.50 10.71
C GLN A 307 -12.62 -6.89 12.10
N LYS A 308 -11.98 -5.71 12.17
CA LYS A 308 -11.72 -4.98 13.44
C LYS A 308 -13.00 -4.68 14.21
N ILE A 309 -14.07 -4.29 13.52
CA ILE A 309 -15.35 -3.91 14.17
C ILE A 309 -16.33 -5.08 14.36
N SER A 310 -15.86 -6.32 14.15
CA SER A 310 -16.62 -7.57 14.24
C SER A 310 -17.90 -7.57 13.41
N LEU A 311 -17.90 -6.91 12.25
CA LEU A 311 -18.96 -7.10 11.29
C LEU A 311 -18.76 -8.48 10.66
N GLN A 312 -19.35 -9.51 11.27
CA GLN A 312 -19.53 -10.80 10.62
C GLN A 312 -20.48 -10.59 9.45
N THR A 313 -19.93 -10.30 8.28
CA THR A 313 -20.66 -10.56 7.05
C THR A 313 -20.57 -12.06 6.84
N SER A 314 -21.70 -12.76 6.90
CA SER A 314 -21.83 -14.19 6.60
C SER A 314 -21.48 -14.55 5.13
N CYS A 315 -21.01 -13.55 4.39
CA CYS A 315 -20.41 -13.62 3.06
C CYS A 315 -19.04 -12.97 3.23
N GLY A 316 -17.93 -13.60 2.80
CA GLY A 316 -16.67 -12.86 2.61
C GLY A 316 -16.99 -11.66 1.73
N VAL A 317 -16.71 -10.43 2.17
CA VAL A 317 -17.45 -9.30 1.61
C VAL A 317 -16.79 -8.61 0.43
N THR A 318 -15.63 -7.96 0.43
CA THR A 318 -15.31 -6.88 -0.55
C THR A 318 -16.57 -6.19 -1.07
N ASN A 319 -17.38 -5.58 -0.17
CA ASN A 319 -18.70 -5.10 -0.58
C ASN A 319 -18.44 -4.08 -1.69
N PRO A 320 -18.98 -4.26 -2.91
CA PRO A 320 -18.99 -3.22 -3.92
C PRO A 320 -19.43 -1.86 -3.32
N MET A 321 -20.25 -1.88 -2.26
CA MET A 321 -20.76 -0.72 -1.56
C MET A 321 -19.72 0.21 -0.90
N ILE A 322 -18.46 -0.16 -0.69
CA ILE A 322 -17.49 0.72 0.01
C ILE A 322 -16.59 1.48 -0.95
N LEU A 323 -16.26 0.87 -2.08
CA LEU A 323 -15.77 1.60 -3.26
C LEU A 323 -16.82 2.63 -3.72
N ASP A 324 -18.10 2.36 -3.45
CA ASP A 324 -19.16 3.32 -3.74
C ASP A 324 -19.19 4.57 -2.83
N ILE A 325 -18.48 4.60 -1.69
CA ILE A 325 -18.56 5.71 -0.72
C ILE A 325 -17.29 6.55 -0.60
N VAL A 326 -16.12 6.05 -1.02
CA VAL A 326 -14.87 6.83 -0.97
C VAL A 326 -14.67 7.52 -2.31
N SER A 327 -14.55 8.85 -2.28
CA SER A 327 -14.13 9.66 -3.42
C SER A 327 -12.78 10.30 -3.10
N LEU A 328 -11.90 10.31 -4.08
CA LEU A 328 -10.53 10.80 -3.98
C LEU A 328 -10.36 11.99 -4.94
N GLN A 329 -9.65 13.05 -4.53
CA GLN A 329 -9.31 14.19 -5.40
C GLN A 329 -7.91 14.70 -5.10
N PHE A 330 -7.07 14.85 -6.13
CA PHE A 330 -5.73 15.42 -5.99
C PHE A 330 -5.71 16.91 -6.29
N ILE A 331 -5.12 17.71 -5.39
CA ILE A 331 -4.91 19.16 -5.55
C ILE A 331 -3.53 19.53 -5.01
N ASP A 332 -2.65 20.04 -5.88
CA ASP A 332 -1.34 20.64 -5.54
C ASP A 332 -0.43 19.80 -4.59
N ASN A 333 -0.53 18.46 -4.60
CA ASN A 333 0.17 17.47 -3.73
C ASN A 333 -0.58 17.04 -2.47
N LYS A 334 -1.81 17.52 -2.29
CA LYS A 334 -2.73 17.06 -1.24
C LYS A 334 -3.76 16.14 -1.85
N LEU A 335 -4.14 15.12 -1.09
CA LEU A 335 -5.26 14.28 -1.43
C LEU A 335 -6.47 14.64 -0.56
N ILE A 336 -7.59 14.95 -1.20
CA ILE A 336 -8.89 15.10 -0.54
C ILE A 336 -9.59 13.74 -0.58
N ILE A 337 -10.01 13.27 0.59
CA ILE A 337 -10.77 12.04 0.76
C ILE A 337 -12.17 12.42 1.23
N ASP A 338 -13.14 12.20 0.37
CA ASP A 338 -14.55 12.45 0.61
C ASP A 338 -15.25 11.13 0.89
N ILE A 339 -15.85 10.99 2.07
CA ILE A 339 -16.58 9.78 2.47
C ILE A 339 -18.08 10.07 2.45
N GLU A 340 -18.80 9.38 1.56
CA GLU A 340 -20.24 9.46 1.42
C GLU A 340 -20.94 8.75 2.59
N GLU A 341 -21.78 9.49 3.31
CA GLU A 341 -22.63 8.91 4.34
C GLU A 341 -23.88 8.29 3.70
N ARG A 342 -23.81 6.99 3.35
CA ARG A 342 -24.98 6.20 2.91
C ARG A 342 -25.72 5.52 4.07
N CYS A 343 -26.96 5.12 3.77
CA CYS A 343 -28.03 4.59 4.64
C CYS A 343 -27.59 3.57 5.72
N SER A 344 -28.42 3.44 6.76
CA SER A 344 -28.23 2.83 8.09
C SER A 344 -27.55 1.44 8.20
N TYR A 345 -27.43 0.67 7.12
CA TYR A 345 -27.00 -0.73 7.16
C TYR A 345 -25.50 -0.93 7.44
N HIS A 346 -24.65 0.06 7.10
CA HIS A 346 -23.18 0.00 7.30
C HIS A 346 -22.61 1.23 8.00
N LYS A 347 -23.44 1.96 8.74
CA LYS A 347 -23.05 3.23 9.40
C LYS A 347 -21.75 3.12 10.22
N LYS A 348 -21.60 2.04 11.00
CA LYS A 348 -20.41 1.80 11.83
C LYS A 348 -19.13 1.64 11.00
N LEU A 349 -19.21 0.95 9.86
CA LEU A 349 -18.08 0.76 8.95
C LEU A 349 -17.66 2.10 8.32
N HIS A 350 -18.63 2.90 7.87
CA HIS A 350 -18.36 4.22 7.30
C HIS A 350 -17.75 5.18 8.33
N GLU A 351 -18.24 5.14 9.57
CA GLU A 351 -17.69 5.91 10.68
C GLU A 351 -16.25 5.52 10.97
N GLU A 352 -15.93 4.22 11.00
CA GLU A 352 -14.58 3.73 11.25
C GLU A 352 -13.62 4.05 10.09
N ILE A 353 -14.07 3.93 8.83
CA ILE A 353 -13.29 4.39 7.66
C ILE A 353 -13.00 5.89 7.77
N PHE A 354 -13.99 6.70 8.15
CA PHE A 354 -13.80 8.13 8.34
C PHE A 354 -12.82 8.46 9.45
N ILE A 355 -12.91 7.77 10.59
CA ILE A 355 -11.97 7.92 11.71
C ILE A 355 -10.55 7.58 11.25
N ASN A 356 -10.35 6.41 10.63
CA ASN A 356 -9.05 5.99 10.12
C ASN A 356 -8.49 6.99 9.10
N ALA A 357 -9.32 7.44 8.16
CA ALA A 357 -8.92 8.45 7.18
C ALA A 357 -8.52 9.77 7.87
N LYS A 358 -9.29 10.22 8.87
CA LYS A 358 -8.98 11.43 9.63
C LYS A 358 -7.67 11.34 10.39
N ARG A 359 -7.31 10.17 10.92
CA ARG A 359 -6.02 9.95 11.59
C ARG A 359 -4.84 10.17 10.63
N MET A 360 -5.00 9.92 9.33
CA MET A 360 -3.96 10.20 8.35
C MET A 360 -3.60 11.68 8.23
N GLU A 361 -4.51 12.62 8.54
CA GLU A 361 -4.19 14.06 8.51
C GLU A 361 -3.06 14.44 9.47
N THR A 362 -2.79 13.60 10.48
CA THR A 362 -1.72 13.84 11.45
C THR A 362 -0.33 13.59 10.86
N TRP A 363 -0.18 12.75 9.84
CA TRP A 363 1.13 12.36 9.33
C TRP A 363 1.26 12.34 7.79
N MET A 364 0.15 12.43 7.06
CA MET A 364 0.09 12.59 5.61
C MET A 364 -0.55 13.93 5.23
N GLN A 365 -0.15 14.49 4.10
CA GLN A 365 -0.81 15.65 3.49
C GLN A 365 -2.12 15.24 2.80
N VAL A 366 -3.07 14.82 3.61
CA VAL A 366 -4.44 14.52 3.21
C VAL A 366 -5.41 15.50 3.87
N LYS A 367 -6.59 15.68 3.27
CA LYS A 367 -7.72 16.37 3.88
C LYS A 367 -8.95 15.50 3.74
N VAL A 368 -9.64 15.23 4.85
CA VAL A 368 -10.77 14.31 4.89
C VAL A 368 -12.06 15.08 5.19
N SER A 369 -13.11 14.83 4.42
CA SER A 369 -14.43 15.43 4.60
C SER A 369 -15.54 14.38 4.57
N LYS A 370 -16.64 14.65 5.30
CA LYS A 370 -17.89 13.90 5.15
C LYS A 370 -18.74 14.55 4.07
N MET A 371 -19.23 13.76 3.12
CA MET A 371 -20.21 14.21 2.14
C MET A 371 -21.62 13.74 2.54
N LYS A 372 -22.55 14.69 2.63
CA LYS A 372 -23.99 14.38 2.76
C LYS A 372 -24.59 14.09 1.40
N GLN A 373 -25.45 13.07 1.33
CA GLN A 373 -26.10 12.54 0.12
C GLN A 373 -26.74 13.63 -0.80
N ALA A 374 -27.24 14.74 -0.23
CA ALA A 374 -27.86 15.84 -0.97
C ALA A 374 -26.92 16.61 -1.93
N ASN A 375 -25.60 16.52 -1.74
CA ASN A 375 -24.62 17.23 -2.58
C ASN A 375 -24.24 16.46 -3.85
N ILE A 376 -24.55 15.17 -3.95
CA ILE A 376 -24.18 14.34 -5.11
C ILE A 376 -24.97 14.74 -6.35
N LEU A 377 -26.28 14.97 -6.20
CA LEU A 377 -27.13 15.41 -7.31
C LEU A 377 -26.81 16.83 -7.77
N ARG A 378 -26.49 17.76 -6.86
CA ARG A 378 -26.12 19.13 -7.28
C ARG A 378 -24.76 19.19 -7.98
N THR A 379 -23.79 18.39 -7.54
CA THR A 379 -22.46 18.36 -8.16
C THR A 379 -22.43 17.51 -9.44
N ALA A 380 -23.43 16.66 -9.70
CA ALA A 380 -23.58 15.95 -10.98
C ALA A 380 -24.49 16.68 -11.99
N ILE A 381 -25.41 17.54 -11.53
CA ILE A 381 -26.38 18.26 -12.38
C ILE A 381 -25.91 19.68 -12.74
N GLN A 382 -24.87 20.23 -12.10
CA GLN A 382 -24.27 21.52 -12.45
C GLN A 382 -23.06 21.43 -13.39
N TRP A 383 -22.89 20.33 -14.14
CA TRP A 383 -21.87 20.19 -15.19
C TRP A 383 -22.50 19.98 -16.55
#